data_AF-A0A8J3NCU3-F1
#
_entry.id   AF-A0A8J3NCU3-F1
#
_cell.length_a   1.000
_cell.length_b   1.000
_cell.length_c   1.000
_cell.angle_alpha   90.00
_cell.angle_beta   90.00
_cell.angle_gamma   90.00
#
_symmetry.space_group_name_H-M   'P 1'
#
loop_
_entity.id
_entity.type
_entity.pdbx_description
1 polymer ?
#
loop_
_entity_poly.entity_id
_entity_poly.type
_entity_poly.pdbx_seq_one_letter_code
_entity_poly.pdbx_strand_id
1 'polypeptide(L)'
;MQSLIDPPRIRMADSVLVRAPEKDEPGYWAGCPSVRHDGNRFLLTYRERHPRGVEPERGWRCAVAESTDGVEFRDLWEVHKDELASPSMERMSLVRQEPDGDWLAYLSYVDPADNRWRIDVLRAGDPAGFDIARRTEVFTAASTGTEGIKDPYTLVVGGSVLMYAVVSRSREFTAAERDLAHATADIHNTGLTTQPTVAAISQDGTRFDLLGEVLPTGNGWDAYESRLTCVVPTGDGYLGLYDGSASYHENYEERCGVAVSTDLTRWLKTTPTGPRYTSPHGTGSLRYVDVAVVGDEWFVYFEATRADGAHELRLARVPRP
;
A
#
# COMPACT_ATOMS: atom_id res chain seq x y z
N MET A 1 12.65 -15.19 25.85
CA MET A 1 13.47 -14.08 25.31
C MET A 1 13.13 -14.04 23.82
N GLN A 2 12.24 -13.14 23.40
CA GLN A 2 11.87 -13.01 21.99
C GLN A 2 13.14 -12.61 21.24
N SER A 3 13.59 -13.45 20.32
CA SER A 3 14.52 -13.05 19.28
C SER A 3 13.89 -11.83 18.60
N LEU A 4 14.45 -10.65 18.84
CA LEU A 4 13.99 -9.43 18.18
C LEU A 4 14.43 -9.55 16.73
N ILE A 5 13.48 -9.86 15.85
CA ILE A 5 13.69 -9.79 14.41
C ILE A 5 14.14 -8.37 14.09
N ASP A 6 15.38 -8.20 13.63
CA ASP A 6 15.93 -6.89 13.29
C ASP A 6 15.31 -6.38 11.97
N PRO A 7 14.58 -5.26 11.98
CA PRO A 7 13.97 -4.72 10.78
C PRO A 7 15.03 -4.01 9.91
N PRO A 8 14.78 -3.79 8.59
CA PRO A 8 15.77 -3.21 7.68
C PRO A 8 16.34 -1.88 8.17
N ARG A 9 17.64 -1.64 8.05
CA ARG A 9 18.23 -0.35 8.44
C ARG A 9 18.08 0.67 7.31
N ILE A 10 16.93 1.36 7.26
CA ILE A 10 16.65 2.38 6.24
C ILE A 10 17.22 3.73 6.68
N ARG A 11 18.07 4.33 5.83
CA ARG A 11 18.44 5.76 5.91
C ARG A 11 18.18 6.40 4.56
N MET A 12 17.31 7.41 4.51
CA MET A 12 16.96 8.07 3.25
C MET A 12 18.20 8.64 2.53
N ALA A 13 19.17 9.18 3.27
CA ALA A 13 20.41 9.72 2.70
C ALA A 13 21.27 8.67 1.94
N ASP A 14 21.14 7.38 2.27
CA ASP A 14 21.89 6.30 1.62
C ASP A 14 21.08 5.58 0.53
N SER A 15 19.83 5.99 0.34
CA SER A 15 18.93 5.36 -0.63
C SER A 15 19.08 6.01 -2.01
N VAL A 16 18.68 5.30 -3.05
CA VAL A 16 18.72 5.74 -4.44
C VAL A 16 17.31 6.15 -4.88
N LEU A 17 17.21 7.21 -5.68
CA LEU A 17 15.95 7.63 -6.30
C LEU A 17 15.52 6.60 -7.36
N VAL A 18 14.25 6.20 -7.34
CA VAL A 18 13.66 5.27 -8.33
C VAL A 18 12.59 5.96 -9.17
N ARG A 19 11.75 6.80 -8.54
CA ARG A 19 10.78 7.67 -9.24
C ARG A 19 10.72 9.03 -8.55
N ALA A 20 10.92 10.09 -9.33
CA ALA A 20 10.68 11.46 -8.90
C ALA A 20 9.20 11.84 -9.11
N PRO A 21 8.65 12.76 -8.30
CA PRO A 21 7.38 13.41 -8.63
C PRO A 21 7.53 14.25 -9.91
N GLU A 22 6.40 14.55 -10.56
CA GLU A 22 6.39 15.40 -11.76
C GLU A 22 6.91 16.82 -11.48
N LYS A 23 6.68 17.34 -10.28
CA LYS A 23 7.11 18.68 -9.85
C LYS A 23 7.61 18.68 -8.41
N ASP A 24 8.50 19.63 -8.12
CA ASP A 24 9.11 19.88 -6.81
C ASP A 24 8.19 20.77 -5.93
N GLU A 25 6.92 20.35 -5.75
CA GLU A 25 5.91 21.12 -5.01
C GLU A 25 4.98 20.22 -4.18
N PRO A 26 4.37 20.73 -3.09
CA PRO A 26 3.47 19.94 -2.25
C PRO A 26 2.31 19.31 -3.03
N GLY A 27 2.07 18.02 -2.75
CA GLY A 27 0.97 17.25 -3.33
C GLY A 27 1.27 16.57 -4.66
N TYR A 28 2.43 16.82 -5.28
CA TYR A 28 2.95 16.00 -6.37
C TYR A 28 3.73 14.82 -5.80
N TRP A 29 3.23 13.61 -6.00
CA TRP A 29 3.82 12.40 -5.42
C TRP A 29 4.03 11.33 -6.47
N ALA A 30 5.17 10.63 -6.39
CA ALA A 30 5.40 9.35 -7.05
C ALA A 30 5.76 8.31 -5.98
N GLY A 31 4.98 7.24 -5.86
CA GLY A 31 5.13 6.33 -4.73
C GLY A 31 4.11 5.20 -4.68
N CYS A 32 3.63 4.87 -3.48
CA CYS A 32 2.79 3.72 -3.15
C CYS A 32 3.35 2.37 -3.67
N PRO A 33 4.64 2.03 -3.49
CA PRO A 33 5.20 0.87 -4.14
C PRO A 33 4.63 -0.46 -3.64
N SER A 34 4.58 -1.43 -4.55
CA SER A 34 4.73 -2.85 -4.20
C SER A 34 5.75 -3.49 -5.13
N VAL A 35 6.62 -4.34 -4.59
CA VAL A 35 7.73 -4.93 -5.35
C VAL A 35 7.74 -6.45 -5.27
N ARG A 36 8.04 -7.11 -6.39
CA ARG A 36 8.31 -8.54 -6.48
C ARG A 36 9.63 -8.77 -7.20
N HIS A 37 10.43 -9.71 -6.71
CA HIS A 37 11.58 -10.22 -7.45
C HIS A 37 11.20 -11.58 -8.04
N ASP A 38 11.15 -11.66 -9.36
CA ASP A 38 10.67 -12.79 -10.15
C ASP A 38 11.82 -13.27 -11.05
N GLY A 39 12.46 -14.37 -10.66
CA GLY A 39 13.64 -14.90 -11.37
C GLY A 39 14.82 -13.92 -11.36
N ASN A 40 15.03 -13.23 -12.48
CA ASN A 40 16.12 -12.27 -12.69
C ASN A 40 15.65 -10.82 -12.89
N ARG A 41 14.37 -10.54 -12.62
CA ARG A 41 13.79 -9.21 -12.76
C ARG A 41 13.04 -8.78 -11.50
N PHE A 42 12.91 -7.47 -11.36
CA PHE A 42 12.02 -6.81 -10.41
C PHE A 42 10.77 -6.37 -11.15
N LEU A 43 9.63 -6.54 -10.52
CA LEU A 43 8.36 -5.93 -10.91
C LEU A 43 7.95 -4.97 -9.82
N LEU A 44 7.71 -3.72 -10.18
CA LEU A 44 7.32 -2.63 -9.29
C LEU A 44 5.96 -2.11 -9.73
N THR A 45 5.03 -2.02 -8.79
CA THR A 45 3.85 -1.17 -8.95
C THR A 45 4.14 0.19 -8.33
N TYR A 46 3.59 1.26 -8.91
CA TYR A 46 3.66 2.60 -8.31
C TYR A 46 2.47 3.45 -8.76
N ARG A 47 2.29 4.60 -8.09
CA ARG A 47 1.26 5.59 -8.36
C ARG A 47 1.87 6.98 -8.50
N GLU A 48 1.31 7.78 -9.41
CA GLU A 48 1.52 9.22 -9.50
C GLU A 48 0.26 10.01 -9.09
N ARG A 49 0.51 11.14 -8.43
CA ARG A 49 -0.54 12.00 -7.87
C ARG A 49 -0.27 13.47 -8.13
N HIS A 50 -1.33 14.23 -8.43
CA HIS A 50 -1.33 15.69 -8.40
C HIS A 50 -2.05 16.24 -7.16
N PRO A 51 -1.74 17.48 -6.73
CA PRO A 51 -2.44 18.15 -5.65
C PRO A 51 -3.92 18.37 -5.97
N ARG A 52 -4.70 18.67 -4.92
CA ARG A 52 -6.11 19.04 -5.10
C ARG A 52 -6.25 20.34 -5.89
N GLY A 53 -7.22 20.41 -6.78
CA GLY A 53 -7.47 21.53 -7.71
C GLY A 53 -6.59 21.58 -8.97
N VAL A 54 -5.72 20.58 -9.21
CA VAL A 54 -4.88 20.51 -10.42
C VAL A 54 -5.26 19.27 -11.22
N GLU A 55 -5.78 19.43 -12.44
CA GLU A 55 -6.17 18.28 -13.26
C GLU A 55 -4.98 17.62 -13.99
N PRO A 56 -4.91 16.28 -14.04
CA PRO A 56 -5.82 15.33 -13.39
C PRO A 56 -5.62 15.24 -11.86
N GLU A 57 -6.65 15.59 -11.07
CA GLU A 57 -6.50 15.74 -9.61
C GLU A 57 -6.23 14.39 -8.90
N ARG A 58 -5.46 14.42 -7.81
CA ARG A 58 -5.17 13.25 -6.94
C ARG A 58 -4.50 12.11 -7.71
N GLY A 59 -4.66 10.87 -7.24
CA GLY A 59 -4.00 9.70 -7.80
C GLY A 59 -4.55 9.44 -9.19
N TRP A 60 -3.81 9.86 -10.21
CA TRP A 60 -4.31 9.90 -11.57
C TRP A 60 -3.76 8.78 -12.43
N ARG A 61 -2.60 8.21 -12.06
CA ARG A 61 -1.95 7.13 -12.79
C ARG A 61 -1.39 6.08 -11.84
N CYS A 62 -1.61 4.82 -12.17
CA CYS A 62 -0.93 3.67 -11.58
C CYS A 62 -0.22 2.89 -12.68
N ALA A 63 0.91 2.26 -12.38
CA ALA A 63 1.67 1.52 -13.37
C ALA A 63 2.32 0.27 -12.78
N VAL A 64 2.59 -0.71 -13.65
CA VAL A 64 3.48 -1.85 -13.44
C VAL A 64 4.74 -1.61 -14.27
N ALA A 65 5.91 -1.73 -13.65
CA ALA A 65 7.19 -1.54 -14.31
C ALA A 65 8.15 -2.68 -14.01
N GLU A 66 9.11 -2.92 -14.91
CA GLU A 66 10.14 -3.94 -14.78
C GLU A 66 11.54 -3.35 -14.70
N SER A 67 12.44 -4.04 -14.00
CA SER A 67 13.86 -3.71 -13.90
C SER A 67 14.71 -4.97 -13.79
N THR A 68 15.95 -4.93 -14.27
CA THR A 68 16.94 -6.00 -14.03
C THR A 68 17.88 -5.70 -12.87
N ASP A 69 17.96 -4.44 -12.42
CA ASP A 69 18.87 -4.00 -11.36
C ASP A 69 18.15 -3.50 -10.09
N GLY A 70 16.82 -3.34 -10.17
CA GLY A 70 15.99 -2.82 -9.09
C GLY A 70 16.05 -1.29 -8.93
N VAL A 71 16.72 -0.57 -9.84
CA VAL A 71 16.88 0.88 -9.78
C VAL A 71 16.21 1.53 -10.98
N GLU A 72 16.61 1.13 -12.18
CA GLU A 72 16.06 1.66 -13.41
C GLU A 72 14.89 0.79 -13.87
N PHE A 73 13.69 1.34 -13.79
CA PHE A 73 12.46 0.65 -14.19
C PHE A 73 11.90 1.19 -15.50
N ARG A 74 11.46 0.29 -16.39
CA ARG A 74 10.65 0.59 -17.57
C ARG A 74 9.21 0.16 -17.34
N ASP A 75 8.25 1.02 -17.64
CA ASP A 75 6.85 0.66 -17.51
C ASP A 75 6.46 -0.44 -18.52
N LEU A 76 5.67 -1.39 -18.05
CA LEU A 76 5.08 -2.49 -18.82
C LEU A 76 3.61 -2.22 -19.13
N TRP A 77 2.91 -1.65 -18.16
CA TRP A 77 1.49 -1.38 -18.21
C TRP A 77 1.16 -0.20 -17.31
N GLU A 78 0.17 0.60 -17.72
CA GLU A 78 -0.35 1.73 -16.96
C GLU A 78 -1.87 1.78 -17.04
N VAL A 79 -2.47 2.46 -16.06
CA VAL A 79 -3.89 2.81 -16.04
C VAL A 79 -4.02 4.23 -15.53
N HIS A 80 -4.92 4.98 -16.17
CA HIS A 80 -5.30 6.32 -15.75
C HIS A 80 -6.69 6.32 -15.10
N LYS A 81 -6.92 7.25 -14.16
CA LYS A 81 -8.16 7.28 -13.36
C LYS A 81 -9.43 7.47 -14.21
N ASP A 82 -9.31 8.13 -15.36
CA ASP A 82 -10.41 8.40 -16.30
C ASP A 82 -10.89 7.15 -17.02
N GLU A 83 -10.03 6.16 -17.25
CA GLU A 83 -10.41 4.83 -17.75
C GLU A 83 -11.34 4.08 -16.78
N LEU A 84 -11.33 4.46 -15.51
CA LEU A 84 -12.22 3.96 -14.46
C LEU A 84 -13.36 4.92 -14.12
N ALA A 85 -13.39 6.11 -14.73
CA ALA A 85 -14.19 7.27 -14.29
C ALA A 85 -14.00 7.58 -12.78
N SER A 86 -12.85 7.23 -12.21
CA SER A 86 -12.61 7.29 -10.77
C SER A 86 -12.15 8.67 -10.33
N PRO A 87 -12.61 9.17 -9.15
CA PRO A 87 -12.04 10.35 -8.53
C PRO A 87 -10.55 10.25 -8.18
N SER A 88 -10.05 9.05 -7.84
CA SER A 88 -8.65 8.81 -7.49
C SER A 88 -8.33 7.32 -7.43
N MET A 89 -7.08 7.00 -7.75
CA MET A 89 -6.48 5.69 -7.53
C MET A 89 -5.47 5.74 -6.37
N GLU A 90 -5.18 4.60 -5.77
CA GLU A 90 -4.16 4.42 -4.74
C GLU A 90 -3.34 3.15 -5.01
N ARG A 91 -2.74 2.55 -3.98
CA ARG A 91 -1.76 1.49 -4.09
C ARG A 91 -2.32 0.32 -4.90
N MET A 92 -1.46 -0.21 -5.77
CA MET A 92 -1.68 -1.44 -6.50
C MET A 92 -0.74 -2.52 -5.96
N SER A 93 -1.21 -3.77 -5.86
CA SER A 93 -0.39 -4.91 -5.45
C SER A 93 -0.37 -5.97 -6.54
N LEU A 94 0.82 -6.49 -6.83
CA LEU A 94 1.05 -7.50 -7.86
C LEU A 94 1.46 -8.83 -7.21
N VAL A 95 0.88 -9.92 -7.70
CA VAL A 95 1.26 -11.28 -7.29
C VAL A 95 1.09 -12.24 -8.46
N ARG A 96 1.95 -13.25 -8.54
CA ARG A 96 1.75 -14.37 -9.46
C ARG A 96 1.07 -15.50 -8.72
N GLN A 97 0.05 -16.10 -9.32
CA GLN A 97 -0.53 -17.31 -8.76
C GLN A 97 0.46 -18.47 -8.96
N GLU A 98 0.93 -19.07 -7.88
CA GLU A 98 1.92 -20.16 -7.94
C GLU A 98 1.26 -21.51 -8.27
N PRO A 99 1.97 -22.46 -8.92
CA PRO A 99 3.36 -22.37 -9.39
C PRO A 99 3.53 -21.80 -10.80
N ASP A 100 2.48 -21.79 -11.63
CA ASP A 100 2.55 -21.36 -13.03
C ASP A 100 1.29 -20.62 -13.53
N GLY A 101 0.64 -19.91 -12.61
CA GLY A 101 -0.59 -19.20 -12.89
C GLY A 101 -0.39 -17.80 -13.48
N ASP A 102 -1.52 -17.15 -13.71
CA ASP A 102 -1.58 -15.79 -14.20
C ASP A 102 -1.02 -14.79 -13.17
N TRP A 103 -0.60 -13.64 -13.67
CA TRP A 103 -0.36 -12.45 -12.87
C TRP A 103 -1.69 -11.82 -12.47
N LEU A 104 -1.77 -11.41 -11.21
CA LEU A 104 -2.90 -10.73 -10.61
C LEU A 104 -2.45 -9.36 -10.12
N ALA A 105 -3.07 -8.30 -10.65
CA ALA A 105 -2.87 -6.93 -10.18
C ALA A 105 -4.13 -6.44 -9.46
N TYR A 106 -4.02 -6.25 -8.15
CA TYR A 106 -5.09 -5.71 -7.31
C TYR A 106 -4.98 -4.18 -7.26
N LEU A 107 -5.96 -3.51 -7.84
CA LEU A 107 -5.99 -2.06 -7.99
C LEU A 107 -6.99 -1.45 -7.00
N SER A 108 -6.51 -0.54 -6.17
CA SER A 108 -7.38 0.27 -5.30
C SER A 108 -7.75 1.59 -5.96
N TYR A 109 -9.04 1.90 -6.01
CA TYR A 109 -9.56 3.14 -6.56
C TYR A 109 -10.87 3.54 -5.89
N VAL A 110 -11.27 4.79 -6.04
CA VAL A 110 -12.55 5.27 -5.55
C VAL A 110 -13.65 4.89 -6.53
N ASP A 111 -14.67 4.18 -6.05
CA ASP A 111 -15.81 3.76 -6.84
C ASP A 111 -16.60 4.99 -7.33
N PRO A 112 -16.77 5.19 -8.64
CA PRO A 112 -17.59 6.27 -9.17
C PRO A 112 -19.08 6.16 -8.81
N ALA A 113 -19.56 4.97 -8.41
CA ALA A 113 -20.97 4.76 -8.07
C ALA A 113 -21.36 5.36 -6.71
N ASP A 114 -20.45 5.38 -5.74
CA ASP A 114 -20.77 5.80 -4.37
C ASP A 114 -19.66 6.60 -3.64
N ASN A 115 -18.57 6.94 -4.34
CA ASN A 115 -17.42 7.68 -3.83
C ASN A 115 -16.64 6.98 -2.69
N ARG A 116 -16.79 5.66 -2.54
CA ARG A 116 -16.05 4.87 -1.53
C ARG A 116 -14.91 4.09 -2.15
N TRP A 117 -13.88 3.82 -1.37
CA TRP A 117 -12.76 3.01 -1.85
C TRP A 117 -13.16 1.55 -2.08
N ARG A 118 -12.68 0.98 -3.18
CA ARG A 118 -12.84 -0.43 -3.56
C ARG A 118 -11.51 -1.03 -4.06
N ILE A 119 -11.51 -2.34 -4.21
CA ILE A 119 -10.41 -3.11 -4.80
C ILE A 119 -10.99 -4.02 -5.89
N ASP A 120 -10.44 -3.91 -7.09
CA ASP A 120 -10.68 -4.85 -8.19
C ASP A 120 -9.37 -5.57 -8.54
N VAL A 121 -9.48 -6.68 -9.28
CA VAL A 121 -8.33 -7.45 -9.77
C VAL A 121 -8.33 -7.54 -11.29
N LEU A 122 -7.13 -7.43 -11.86
CA LEU A 122 -6.80 -7.68 -13.26
C LEU A 122 -6.02 -8.97 -13.35
N ARG A 123 -6.24 -9.74 -14.43
CA ARG A 123 -5.58 -11.02 -14.66
C ARG A 123 -4.98 -11.07 -16.06
N ALA A 124 -3.72 -11.49 -16.16
CA ALA A 124 -3.04 -11.69 -17.43
C ALA A 124 -1.91 -12.73 -17.30
N GLY A 125 -1.59 -13.44 -18.38
CA GLY A 125 -0.44 -14.35 -18.41
C GLY A 125 0.91 -13.63 -18.36
N ASP A 126 0.93 -12.33 -18.67
CA ASP A 126 2.09 -11.44 -18.62
C ASP A 126 1.68 -10.08 -18.03
N PRO A 127 2.49 -9.43 -17.17
CA PRO A 127 2.14 -8.14 -16.57
C PRO A 127 1.95 -6.99 -17.57
N ALA A 128 2.51 -7.08 -18.79
CA ALA A 128 2.25 -6.10 -19.86
C ALA A 128 0.88 -6.29 -20.52
N GLY A 129 0.22 -7.43 -20.27
CA GLY A 129 -1.02 -7.83 -20.93
C GLY A 129 -2.30 -7.53 -20.14
N PHE A 130 -2.24 -6.72 -19.07
CA PHE A 130 -3.44 -6.36 -18.32
C PHE A 130 -4.41 -5.53 -19.17
N ASP A 131 -5.71 -5.82 -19.02
CA ASP A 131 -6.80 -5.13 -19.71
C ASP A 131 -7.77 -4.57 -18.66
N ILE A 132 -7.77 -3.25 -18.49
CA ILE A 132 -8.58 -2.55 -17.46
C ILE A 132 -10.09 -2.78 -17.63
N ALA A 133 -10.54 -3.05 -18.86
CA ALA A 133 -11.94 -3.33 -19.15
C ALA A 133 -12.38 -4.72 -18.67
N ARG A 134 -11.43 -5.62 -18.38
CA ARG A 134 -11.69 -6.98 -17.88
C ARG A 134 -11.50 -7.13 -16.38
N ARG A 135 -11.32 -6.04 -15.64
CA ARG A 135 -11.22 -6.08 -14.17
C ARG A 135 -12.44 -6.76 -13.56
N THR A 136 -12.24 -7.45 -12.45
CA THR A 136 -13.31 -8.07 -11.66
C THR A 136 -13.30 -7.54 -10.25
N GLU A 137 -14.49 -7.29 -9.70
CA GLU A 137 -14.65 -6.87 -8.31
C GLU A 137 -14.04 -7.88 -7.32
N VAL A 138 -13.29 -7.39 -6.34
CA VAL A 138 -12.80 -8.18 -5.19
C VAL A 138 -13.49 -7.72 -3.91
N PHE A 139 -13.38 -6.44 -3.59
CA PHE A 139 -14.01 -5.87 -2.41
C PHE A 139 -14.58 -4.47 -2.68
N THR A 140 -15.75 -4.23 -2.08
CA THR A 140 -16.37 -2.91 -1.99
C THR A 140 -16.60 -2.54 -0.52
N ALA A 141 -16.95 -1.29 -0.27
CA ALA A 141 -17.43 -0.86 1.04
C ALA A 141 -18.62 -1.72 1.52
N ALA A 142 -19.56 -2.04 0.61
CA ALA A 142 -20.71 -2.87 0.90
C ALA A 142 -20.33 -4.32 1.25
N SER A 143 -19.42 -4.95 0.49
CA SER A 143 -19.02 -6.34 0.73
C SER A 143 -18.27 -6.53 2.04
N THR A 144 -17.67 -5.47 2.58
CA THR A 144 -16.91 -5.49 3.84
C THR A 144 -17.69 -4.90 5.01
N GLY A 145 -18.87 -4.32 4.78
CA GLY A 145 -19.64 -3.64 5.82
C GLY A 145 -18.93 -2.42 6.40
N THR A 146 -18.09 -1.75 5.61
CA THR A 146 -17.27 -0.61 6.03
C THR A 146 -17.56 0.63 5.18
N GLU A 147 -16.88 1.74 5.43
CA GLU A 147 -16.99 2.94 4.60
C GLU A 147 -16.00 2.98 3.43
N GLY A 148 -15.23 1.91 3.22
CA GLY A 148 -14.26 1.81 2.14
C GLY A 148 -13.18 0.78 2.45
N ILE A 149 -12.61 0.20 1.41
CA ILE A 149 -11.46 -0.71 1.51
C ILE A 149 -10.43 -0.36 0.45
N LYS A 150 -9.17 -0.20 0.87
CA LYS A 150 -8.08 0.27 0.01
C LYS A 150 -6.73 -0.34 0.35
N ASP A 151 -5.74 0.03 -0.44
CA ASP A 151 -4.32 -0.29 -0.26
C ASP A 151 -4.00 -1.78 -0.09
N PRO A 152 -4.35 -2.61 -1.10
CA PRO A 152 -4.01 -4.02 -1.06
C PRO A 152 -2.49 -4.21 -0.92
N TYR A 153 -2.11 -5.24 -0.19
CA TYR A 153 -0.80 -5.86 -0.18
C TYR A 153 -0.97 -7.37 -0.18
N THR A 154 -0.41 -8.05 -1.19
CA THR A 154 -0.70 -9.47 -1.44
C THR A 154 0.55 -10.34 -1.48
N LEU A 155 0.53 -11.49 -0.82
CA LEU A 155 1.59 -12.50 -0.88
C LEU A 155 1.00 -13.90 -1.07
N VAL A 156 1.80 -14.83 -1.58
CA VAL A 156 1.37 -16.23 -1.71
C VAL A 156 1.80 -17.01 -0.47
N VAL A 157 0.84 -17.69 0.17
CA VAL A 157 1.07 -18.53 1.35
C VAL A 157 0.39 -19.87 1.11
N GLY A 158 1.17 -20.95 1.03
CA GLY A 158 0.63 -22.30 0.79
C GLY A 158 -0.18 -22.42 -0.50
N GLY A 159 0.20 -21.71 -1.56
CA GLY A 159 -0.52 -21.67 -2.84
C GLY A 159 -1.76 -20.77 -2.87
N SER A 160 -2.11 -20.15 -1.74
CA SER A 160 -3.23 -19.20 -1.65
C SER A 160 -2.71 -17.76 -1.70
N VAL A 161 -3.49 -16.86 -2.27
CA VAL A 161 -3.24 -15.41 -2.17
C VAL A 161 -3.76 -14.93 -0.82
N LEU A 162 -2.87 -14.44 0.03
CA LEU A 162 -3.20 -13.69 1.23
C LEU A 162 -3.13 -12.20 0.90
N MET A 163 -4.20 -11.47 1.15
CA MET A 163 -4.29 -10.02 0.99
C MET A 163 -4.42 -9.36 2.36
N TYR A 164 -3.63 -8.33 2.61
CA TYR A 164 -3.88 -7.32 3.61
C TYR A 164 -4.43 -6.07 2.93
N ALA A 165 -5.38 -5.41 3.56
CA ALA A 165 -5.97 -4.17 3.07
C ALA A 165 -6.43 -3.31 4.25
N VAL A 166 -6.58 -2.01 4.02
CA VAL A 166 -7.09 -1.07 5.00
C VAL A 166 -8.59 -0.90 4.82
N VAL A 167 -9.35 -0.94 5.91
CA VAL A 167 -10.79 -0.61 5.89
C VAL A 167 -11.06 0.69 6.62
N SER A 168 -11.97 1.50 6.11
CA SER A 168 -12.52 2.66 6.80
C SER A 168 -13.59 2.21 7.80
N ARG A 169 -13.17 1.92 9.03
CA ARG A 169 -14.05 1.52 10.13
C ARG A 169 -14.75 2.74 10.71
N SER A 170 -16.08 2.73 10.69
CA SER A 170 -16.91 3.78 11.28
C SER A 170 -17.63 3.27 12.52
N ARG A 171 -18.01 4.23 13.38
CA ARG A 171 -19.19 4.07 14.24
C ARG A 171 -20.44 4.42 13.42
N GLU A 172 -21.61 4.27 14.04
CA GLU A 172 -22.84 4.83 13.46
C GLU A 172 -22.70 6.35 13.27
N PHE A 173 -23.04 6.82 12.08
CA PHE A 173 -23.01 8.24 11.71
C PHE A 173 -24.34 8.92 12.01
N THR A 174 -24.27 10.16 12.46
CA THR A 174 -25.42 11.07 12.40
C THR A 174 -25.75 11.41 10.94
N ALA A 175 -26.94 11.96 10.69
CA ALA A 175 -27.34 12.38 9.34
C ALA A 175 -26.33 13.39 8.72
N ALA A 176 -25.85 14.37 9.50
CA ALA A 176 -24.89 15.35 9.01
C ALA A 176 -23.52 14.72 8.68
N GLU A 177 -23.06 13.75 9.48
CA GLU A 177 -21.82 13.02 9.21
C GLU A 177 -21.95 12.14 7.98
N ARG A 178 -23.13 11.56 7.76
CA ARG A 178 -23.42 10.74 6.57
C ARG A 178 -23.28 11.54 5.28
N ASP A 179 -23.72 12.80 5.28
CA ASP A 179 -23.57 13.71 4.15
C ASP A 179 -22.09 14.09 3.94
N LEU A 180 -21.34 14.29 5.03
CA LEU A 180 -19.93 14.67 4.96
C LEU A 180 -18.99 13.53 4.54
N ALA A 181 -19.27 12.29 4.97
CA ALA A 181 -18.34 11.16 4.94
C ALA A 181 -17.69 10.92 3.57
N HIS A 182 -18.44 11.11 2.48
CA HIS A 182 -17.98 10.84 1.12
C HIS A 182 -18.13 12.04 0.18
N ALA A 183 -18.40 13.23 0.71
CA ALA A 183 -18.62 14.45 -0.08
C ALA A 183 -17.43 14.82 -0.97
N THR A 184 -16.21 14.44 -0.55
CA THR A 184 -14.95 14.72 -1.28
C THR A 184 -14.28 13.47 -1.84
N ALA A 185 -15.00 12.34 -1.81
CA ALA A 185 -14.50 11.04 -2.27
C ALA A 185 -13.18 10.61 -1.58
N ASP A 186 -13.07 10.96 -0.29
CA ASP A 186 -11.88 10.77 0.54
C ASP A 186 -12.22 10.81 2.04
N ILE A 187 -12.85 9.75 2.53
CA ILE A 187 -13.24 9.65 3.95
C ILE A 187 -12.04 9.70 4.91
N HIS A 188 -10.84 9.34 4.46
CA HIS A 188 -9.61 9.38 5.26
C HIS A 188 -9.22 10.80 5.68
N ASN A 189 -9.80 11.83 5.06
CA ASN A 189 -9.56 13.23 5.40
C ASN A 189 -10.65 13.85 6.28
N THR A 190 -11.57 13.04 6.85
CA THR A 190 -12.75 13.55 7.58
C THR A 190 -12.64 13.39 9.10
N GLY A 191 -11.81 12.47 9.59
CA GLY A 191 -11.77 12.10 11.02
C GLY A 191 -12.97 11.27 11.50
N LEU A 192 -13.88 10.83 10.60
CA LEU A 192 -15.08 10.07 10.98
C LEU A 192 -14.83 8.56 11.15
N THR A 193 -13.70 8.07 10.68
CA THR A 193 -13.33 6.66 10.67
C THR A 193 -11.94 6.43 11.23
N THR A 194 -11.64 5.18 11.60
CA THR A 194 -10.26 4.70 11.77
C THR A 194 -9.91 3.71 10.66
N GLN A 195 -8.62 3.47 10.48
CA GLN A 195 -8.06 2.76 9.32
C GLN A 195 -7.21 1.55 9.75
N PRO A 196 -7.82 0.50 10.34
CA PRO A 196 -7.10 -0.73 10.67
C PRO A 196 -6.86 -1.61 9.43
N THR A 197 -5.91 -2.54 9.54
CA THR A 197 -5.69 -3.57 8.52
C THR A 197 -6.58 -4.78 8.77
N VAL A 198 -7.24 -5.24 7.71
CA VAL A 198 -7.88 -6.55 7.61
C VAL A 198 -7.05 -7.50 6.76
N ALA A 199 -7.24 -8.81 6.95
CA ALA A 199 -6.72 -9.84 6.07
C ALA A 199 -7.84 -10.60 5.37
N ALA A 200 -7.55 -11.09 4.18
CA ALA A 200 -8.42 -12.00 3.44
C ALA A 200 -7.58 -13.02 2.66
N ILE A 201 -8.11 -14.22 2.45
CA ILE A 201 -7.41 -15.29 1.75
C ILE A 201 -8.22 -15.82 0.57
N SER A 202 -7.55 -16.20 -0.52
CA SER A 202 -8.17 -16.76 -1.71
C SER A 202 -7.34 -17.87 -2.31
N GLN A 203 -7.98 -18.94 -2.76
CA GLN A 203 -7.34 -20.00 -3.55
C GLN A 203 -7.16 -19.59 -5.02
N ASP A 204 -8.13 -18.85 -5.57
CA ASP A 204 -8.16 -18.48 -6.99
C ASP A 204 -7.69 -17.05 -7.26
N GLY A 205 -7.45 -16.26 -6.21
CA GLY A 205 -7.04 -14.87 -6.29
C GLY A 205 -8.14 -13.89 -6.69
N THR A 206 -9.39 -14.32 -6.77
CA THR A 206 -10.55 -13.48 -7.17
C THR A 206 -11.64 -13.46 -6.12
N ARG A 207 -11.90 -14.60 -5.46
CA ARG A 207 -12.91 -14.72 -4.41
C ARG A 207 -12.21 -14.90 -3.08
N PHE A 208 -12.41 -13.95 -2.19
CA PHE A 208 -11.70 -13.90 -0.92
C PHE A 208 -12.62 -14.17 0.26
N ASP A 209 -12.13 -15.01 1.17
CA ASP A 209 -12.70 -15.16 2.50
C ASP A 209 -12.05 -14.10 3.41
N LEU A 210 -12.86 -13.17 3.93
CA LEU A 210 -12.40 -12.15 4.86
C LEU A 210 -12.11 -12.78 6.23
N LEU A 211 -10.87 -12.65 6.70
CA LEU A 211 -10.42 -13.17 8.00
C LEU A 211 -10.69 -12.19 9.15
N GLY A 212 -10.96 -10.93 8.82
CA GLY A 212 -11.22 -9.86 9.78
C GLY A 212 -9.99 -8.98 10.04
N GLU A 213 -10.07 -8.17 11.09
CA GLU A 213 -8.99 -7.28 11.51
C GLU A 213 -7.80 -8.06 12.08
N VAL A 214 -6.59 -7.73 11.62
CA VAL A 214 -5.35 -8.42 11.98
C VAL A 214 -4.28 -7.48 12.57
N LEU A 215 -4.39 -6.18 12.27
CA LEU A 215 -3.58 -5.11 12.87
C LEU A 215 -4.51 -3.93 13.18
N PRO A 216 -5.01 -3.81 14.42
CA PRO A 216 -5.86 -2.69 14.82
C PRO A 216 -5.06 -1.38 14.88
N THR A 217 -5.75 -0.24 14.88
CA THR A 217 -5.13 1.05 15.19
C THR A 217 -4.62 1.09 16.63
N GLY A 218 -3.58 1.89 16.88
CA GLY A 218 -3.02 2.08 18.21
C GLY A 218 -3.78 3.14 19.01
N ASN A 219 -3.13 3.63 20.07
CA ASN A 219 -3.63 4.75 20.90
C ASN A 219 -2.68 5.95 20.85
N GLY A 220 -1.65 5.91 20.00
CA GLY A 220 -0.58 6.91 19.93
C GLY A 220 -0.40 7.46 18.52
N TRP A 221 0.82 7.39 18.02
CA TRP A 221 1.21 7.93 16.71
C TRP A 221 0.54 7.24 15.51
N ASP A 222 -0.10 6.08 15.76
CA ASP A 222 -0.78 5.20 14.82
C ASP A 222 -2.27 4.98 15.21
N ALA A 223 -2.87 5.95 15.90
CA ALA A 223 -4.25 5.87 16.40
C ALA A 223 -5.32 6.01 15.31
N TYR A 224 -4.99 6.64 14.19
CA TYR A 224 -5.89 6.87 13.07
C TYR A 224 -5.72 5.81 11.99
N GLU A 225 -4.47 5.49 11.63
CA GLU A 225 -4.14 4.46 10.63
C GLU A 225 -3.12 3.45 11.16
N SER A 226 -3.31 2.20 10.76
CA SER A 226 -2.35 1.12 10.92
C SER A 226 -2.45 0.20 9.72
N ARG A 227 -1.78 0.58 8.62
CA ARG A 227 -1.78 -0.10 7.32
C ARG A 227 -0.58 -1.02 7.21
N LEU A 228 -0.76 -2.34 7.23
CA LEU A 228 0.33 -3.26 6.96
C LEU A 228 0.72 -3.20 5.48
N THR A 229 1.95 -2.83 5.17
CA THR A 229 2.41 -2.59 3.80
C THR A 229 3.33 -3.67 3.26
N CYS A 230 4.00 -4.41 4.16
CA CYS A 230 4.97 -5.43 3.81
C CYS A 230 5.04 -6.52 4.87
N VAL A 231 5.27 -7.75 4.40
CA VAL A 231 5.54 -8.92 5.22
C VAL A 231 6.80 -9.62 4.71
N VAL A 232 7.76 -9.85 5.61
CA VAL A 232 8.99 -10.59 5.30
C VAL A 232 9.06 -11.85 6.18
N PRO A 233 9.14 -13.05 5.58
CA PRO A 233 9.38 -14.28 6.34
C PRO A 233 10.74 -14.28 7.03
N THR A 234 10.77 -14.79 8.24
CA THR A 234 11.96 -14.89 9.09
C THR A 234 12.07 -16.32 9.66
N GLY A 235 13.18 -16.64 10.33
CA GLY A 235 13.36 -17.97 10.92
C GLY A 235 12.30 -18.34 11.97
N ASP A 236 11.80 -17.35 12.71
CA ASP A 236 10.92 -17.53 13.88
C ASP A 236 9.48 -17.01 13.66
N GLY A 237 9.12 -16.64 12.42
CA GLY A 237 7.83 -16.04 12.09
C GLY A 237 7.93 -15.01 10.98
N TYR A 238 7.27 -13.87 11.15
CA TYR A 238 7.14 -12.84 10.13
C TYR A 238 7.42 -11.45 10.71
N LEU A 239 8.20 -10.67 9.96
CA LEU A 239 8.33 -9.23 10.13
C LEU A 239 7.24 -8.52 9.34
N GLY A 240 6.64 -7.50 9.92
CA GLY A 240 5.65 -6.63 9.29
C GLY A 240 6.12 -5.18 9.35
N LEU A 241 6.02 -4.49 8.22
CA LEU A 241 6.17 -3.03 8.16
C LEU A 241 4.78 -2.44 7.94
N TYR A 242 4.45 -1.41 8.73
CA TYR A 242 3.13 -0.78 8.64
C TYR A 242 3.23 0.73 8.67
N ASP A 243 2.33 1.40 7.97
CA ASP A 243 2.17 2.84 8.03
C ASP A 243 1.21 3.21 9.16
N GLY A 244 1.51 4.30 9.86
CA GLY A 244 0.65 4.84 10.90
C GLY A 244 0.57 6.36 10.91
N SER A 245 -0.58 6.84 11.35
CA SER A 245 -0.88 8.24 11.60
C SER A 245 -1.73 8.41 12.85
N ALA A 246 -1.58 9.56 13.52
CA ALA A 246 -2.26 9.85 14.78
C ALA A 246 -3.67 10.41 14.56
N SER A 247 -3.90 11.08 13.42
CA SER A 247 -5.18 11.68 13.05
C SER A 247 -5.30 11.89 11.54
N TYR A 248 -6.50 12.20 11.07
CA TYR A 248 -6.75 12.54 9.68
C TYR A 248 -5.96 13.77 9.17
N HIS A 249 -5.44 14.62 10.06
CA HIS A 249 -4.56 15.73 9.67
C HIS A 249 -3.20 15.27 9.13
N GLU A 250 -2.81 14.04 9.46
CA GLU A 250 -1.60 13.38 8.96
C GLU A 250 -1.94 12.42 7.80
N ASN A 251 -3.19 12.43 7.31
CA ASN A 251 -3.54 11.72 6.08
C ASN A 251 -2.61 12.22 4.97
N TYR A 252 -2.01 11.27 4.27
CA TYR A 252 -0.95 11.43 3.29
C TYR A 252 0.49 11.55 3.80
N GLU A 253 0.67 11.67 5.10
CA GLU A 253 1.96 11.96 5.73
C GLU A 253 2.29 10.87 6.76
N GLU A 254 1.84 9.63 6.50
CA GLU A 254 2.03 8.50 7.40
C GLU A 254 3.51 8.14 7.55
N ARG A 255 3.83 7.48 8.67
CA ARG A 255 5.21 7.08 9.01
C ARG A 255 5.26 5.58 9.25
N CYS A 256 6.43 4.97 9.11
CA CYS A 256 6.52 3.52 9.13
C CYS A 256 6.94 2.98 10.51
N GLY A 257 6.16 2.04 11.03
CA GLY A 257 6.41 1.25 12.23
C GLY A 257 6.71 -0.21 11.91
N VAL A 258 6.94 -0.99 12.96
CA VAL A 258 7.27 -2.42 12.86
C VAL A 258 6.32 -3.27 13.70
N ALA A 259 5.90 -4.39 13.14
CA ALA A 259 5.14 -5.42 13.82
C ALA A 259 5.75 -6.81 13.56
N VAL A 260 5.39 -7.79 14.38
CA VAL A 260 5.78 -9.20 14.20
C VAL A 260 4.57 -10.11 14.31
N SER A 261 4.62 -11.24 13.61
CA SER A 261 3.57 -12.26 13.66
C SER A 261 4.18 -13.66 13.61
N THR A 262 3.53 -14.64 14.21
CA THR A 262 3.86 -16.06 14.05
C THR A 262 2.88 -16.80 13.14
N ASP A 263 1.74 -16.19 12.82
CA ASP A 263 0.60 -16.86 12.17
C ASP A 263 -0.02 -16.06 11.02
N LEU A 264 0.54 -14.89 10.67
CA LEU A 264 0.06 -13.95 9.64
C LEU A 264 -1.32 -13.33 9.90
N THR A 265 -2.00 -13.70 10.97
CA THR A 265 -3.37 -13.25 11.29
C THR A 265 -3.43 -12.42 12.56
N ARG A 266 -2.37 -12.45 13.39
CA ARG A 266 -2.21 -11.61 14.56
C ARG A 266 -0.86 -10.92 14.52
N TRP A 267 -0.88 -9.59 14.54
CA TRP A 267 0.32 -8.77 14.50
C TRP A 267 0.55 -8.04 15.82
N LEU A 268 1.74 -8.22 16.40
CA LEU A 268 2.21 -7.49 17.57
C LEU A 268 3.07 -6.32 17.13
N LYS A 269 2.64 -5.09 17.39
CA LYS A 269 3.42 -3.87 17.14
C LYS A 269 4.61 -3.82 18.09
N THR A 270 5.82 -3.67 17.55
CA THR A 270 7.07 -3.54 18.32
C THR A 270 7.56 -2.10 18.44
N THR A 271 6.85 -1.16 17.79
CA THR A 271 7.15 0.28 17.83
C THR A 271 5.95 1.11 18.36
N PRO A 272 5.39 0.79 19.54
CA PRO A 272 4.18 1.45 20.04
C PRO A 272 4.39 2.91 20.47
N THR A 273 5.64 3.33 20.73
CA THR A 273 5.98 4.66 21.24
C THR A 273 6.30 5.69 20.16
N GLY A 274 6.49 5.26 18.92
CA GLY A 274 6.82 6.13 17.79
C GLY A 274 7.15 5.32 16.53
N PRO A 275 7.15 5.96 15.36
CA PRO A 275 7.53 5.32 14.11
C PRO A 275 9.00 4.88 14.15
N ARG A 276 9.32 3.81 13.43
CA ARG A 276 10.69 3.32 13.24
C ARG A 276 11.43 4.11 12.17
N TYR A 277 10.74 4.45 11.08
CA TYR A 277 11.32 5.11 9.92
C TYR A 277 10.56 6.40 9.61
N THR A 278 11.32 7.44 9.35
CA THR A 278 10.83 8.77 8.97
C THR A 278 11.76 9.38 7.93
N SER A 279 11.21 10.25 7.07
CA SER A 279 12.02 11.16 6.27
C SER A 279 12.66 12.23 7.18
N PRO A 280 13.88 12.70 6.90
CA PRO A 280 14.44 13.87 7.59
C PRO A 280 13.79 15.20 7.14
N HIS A 281 12.84 15.16 6.20
CA HIS A 281 12.22 16.34 5.61
C HIS A 281 10.72 16.43 5.89
N GLY A 282 10.17 17.64 5.75
CA GLY A 282 8.74 17.90 5.86
C GLY A 282 8.14 17.41 7.18
N THR A 283 7.06 16.65 7.08
CA THR A 283 6.34 16.00 8.19
C THR A 283 7.07 14.77 8.75
N GLY A 284 8.12 14.32 8.07
CA GLY A 284 8.80 13.08 8.31
C GLY A 284 8.15 11.85 7.67
N SER A 285 7.21 11.99 6.72
CA SER A 285 6.57 10.83 6.09
C SER A 285 7.58 9.93 5.38
N LEU A 286 7.47 8.64 5.69
CA LEU A 286 8.16 7.54 5.04
C LEU A 286 7.21 6.34 5.17
N ARG A 287 6.60 5.97 4.05
CA ARG A 287 5.43 5.10 4.01
C ARG A 287 5.49 4.12 2.85
N TYR A 288 4.53 3.19 2.82
CA TYR A 288 4.41 2.16 1.79
C TYR A 288 5.71 1.35 1.63
N VAL A 289 6.41 1.08 2.73
CA VAL A 289 7.64 0.30 2.66
C VAL A 289 7.30 -1.10 2.16
N ASP A 290 8.00 -1.59 1.14
CA ASP A 290 7.93 -2.96 0.63
C ASP A 290 9.33 -3.51 0.36
N VAL A 291 9.50 -4.82 0.49
CA VAL A 291 10.81 -5.50 0.45
C VAL A 291 10.80 -6.61 -0.59
N ALA A 292 11.77 -6.56 -1.50
CA ALA A 292 12.16 -7.69 -2.33
C ALA A 292 13.42 -8.35 -1.74
N VAL A 293 13.38 -9.68 -1.59
CA VAL A 293 14.52 -10.47 -1.11
C VAL A 293 15.32 -10.96 -2.31
N VAL A 294 16.60 -10.60 -2.38
CA VAL A 294 17.48 -10.95 -3.51
C VAL A 294 18.81 -11.46 -2.97
N GLY A 295 18.97 -12.78 -2.98
CA GLY A 295 20.11 -13.43 -2.33
C GLY A 295 20.21 -13.06 -0.85
N ASP A 296 21.34 -12.50 -0.46
CA ASP A 296 21.65 -12.07 0.90
C ASP A 296 21.33 -10.59 1.17
N GLU A 297 20.63 -9.93 0.25
CA GLU A 297 20.23 -8.52 0.39
C GLU A 297 18.70 -8.37 0.42
N TRP A 298 18.26 -7.34 1.13
CA TRP A 298 16.93 -6.78 1.02
C TRP A 298 16.97 -5.51 0.19
N PHE A 299 16.13 -5.48 -0.85
CA PHE A 299 15.83 -4.30 -1.65
C PHE A 299 14.57 -3.66 -1.10
N VAL A 300 14.74 -2.58 -0.35
CA VAL A 300 13.69 -1.92 0.43
C VAL A 300 13.22 -0.67 -0.29
N TYR A 301 12.02 -0.73 -0.87
CA TYR A 301 11.39 0.37 -1.58
C TYR A 301 10.43 1.11 -0.66
N PHE A 302 10.39 2.43 -0.75
CA PHE A 302 9.53 3.25 0.08
C PHE A 302 9.22 4.59 -0.59
N GLU A 303 8.08 5.17 -0.24
CA GLU A 303 7.75 6.56 -0.55
C GLU A 303 8.20 7.46 0.61
N ALA A 304 8.81 8.60 0.31
CA ALA A 304 9.28 9.54 1.32
C ALA A 304 9.05 11.00 0.91
N THR A 305 8.72 11.83 1.90
CA THR A 305 8.62 13.29 1.73
C THR A 305 9.98 13.93 1.49
N ARG A 306 9.99 14.93 0.62
CA ARG A 306 11.13 15.78 0.27
C ARG A 306 11.07 17.13 1.00
N ALA A 307 12.17 17.89 0.94
CA ALA A 307 12.24 19.21 1.55
C ALA A 307 11.25 20.23 0.94
N ASP A 308 10.86 20.03 -0.32
CA ASP A 308 9.87 20.84 -1.05
C ASP A 308 8.42 20.44 -0.79
N GLY A 309 8.18 19.37 -0.01
CA GLY A 309 6.84 18.84 0.30
C GLY A 309 6.27 17.87 -0.74
N ALA A 310 6.99 17.61 -1.84
CA ALA A 310 6.68 16.53 -2.76
C ALA A 310 7.09 15.18 -2.14
N HIS A 311 6.65 14.06 -2.75
CA HIS A 311 7.01 12.70 -2.31
C HIS A 311 7.60 11.93 -3.48
N GLU A 312 8.59 11.11 -3.19
CA GLU A 312 9.34 10.33 -4.18
C GLU A 312 9.53 8.88 -3.74
N LEU A 313 9.70 8.00 -4.72
CA LEU A 313 9.95 6.58 -4.52
C LEU A 313 11.46 6.33 -4.50
N ARG A 314 11.94 5.70 -3.44
CA ARG A 314 13.37 5.42 -3.22
C ARG A 314 13.62 3.95 -2.90
N LEU A 315 14.86 3.51 -3.11
CA LEU A 315 15.36 2.18 -2.80
C LEU A 315 16.54 2.27 -1.83
N ALA A 316 16.48 1.55 -0.70
CA ALA A 316 17.65 1.22 0.11
C ALA A 316 18.01 -0.26 -0.06
N ARG A 317 19.30 -0.56 -0.22
CA ARG A 317 19.82 -1.94 -0.18
C ARG A 317 20.47 -2.19 1.16
N VAL A 318 20.04 -3.24 1.85
CA VAL A 318 20.58 -3.60 3.17
C VAL A 318 20.91 -5.10 3.23
N PRO A 319 21.96 -5.50 3.93
CA PRO A 319 22.23 -6.91 4.19
C PRO A 319 21.05 -7.56 4.92
N ARG A 320 20.74 -8.80 4.55
CA ARG A 320 19.78 -9.63 5.28
C ARG A 320 20.40 -10.08 6.61
N PRO A 321 19.64 -10.05 7.73
CA PRO A 321 20.12 -10.51 9.04
C PRO A 321 20.53 -11.97 9.09
#